data_AF-A0A954IC93-F1
#
_entry.id   AF-A0A954IC93-F1
#
_cell.length_a   1.000
_cell.length_b   1.000
_cell.length_c   1.000
_cell.angle_alpha   90.00
_cell.angle_beta   90.00
_cell.angle_gamma   90.00
#
_symmetry.space_group_name_H-M   'P 1'
#
loop_
_entity.id
_entity.type
_entity.pdbx_description
1 polymer ?
#
loop_
_entity_poly.entity_id
_entity_poly.type
_entity_poly.pdbx_seq_one_letter_code
_entity_poly.pdbx_strand_id
1 'polypeptide(L)'
;MLTVNPLLDPSEIRERSTDKLVESLNAEMEYSLLKNKGKYSLVVATFTGKSLFQVGNRQDDAAVSKFDTGLGDSLDESAMQAWYLTEALRNAKKFGYDQNYDAWVFHDRYKSVVTIGSFNSPGDPQIRTLATQFGAKPARHAETGEPIEIGEYFTIPRQPRPGQLPDRSWLFDGRPELMRVPGRK
;
A
#
# COMPACT_ATOMS: atom_id res chain seq x y z
N MET A 1 28.97 -22.01 10.29
CA MET A 1 27.93 -22.97 9.86
C MET A 1 26.87 -23.01 10.96
N LEU A 2 25.67 -22.50 10.69
CA LEU A 2 24.53 -22.61 11.61
C LEU A 2 23.92 -24.00 11.43
N THR A 3 24.13 -24.87 12.41
CA THR A 3 23.48 -26.18 12.47
C THR A 3 22.04 -25.97 12.92
N VAL A 4 21.09 -26.03 11.99
CA VAL A 4 19.66 -25.91 12.29
C VAL A 4 19.18 -27.22 12.92
N ASN A 5 18.46 -27.14 14.03
CA ASN A 5 17.90 -28.29 14.73
C ASN A 5 16.94 -29.08 13.81
N PRO A 6 17.17 -30.38 13.53
CA PRO A 6 16.43 -31.17 12.55
C PRO A 6 14.98 -31.52 12.93
N LEU A 7 14.47 -31.02 14.05
CA LEU A 7 13.10 -31.25 14.54
C LEU A 7 12.12 -30.10 14.26
N LEU A 8 12.58 -28.99 13.66
CA LEU A 8 11.70 -27.90 13.24
C LEU A 8 11.20 -28.16 11.82
N ASP A 9 9.88 -28.14 11.64
CA ASP A 9 9.28 -28.24 10.31
C ASP A 9 9.81 -27.08 9.44
N PRO A 10 10.32 -27.36 8.22
CA PRO A 10 10.80 -26.32 7.31
C PRO A 10 9.80 -25.18 7.08
N SER A 11 8.50 -25.45 7.20
CA SER A 11 7.44 -24.45 7.13
C SER A 11 7.49 -23.47 8.30
N GLU A 12 7.61 -23.94 9.54
CA GLU A 12 7.70 -23.11 10.75
C GLU A 12 8.94 -22.21 10.76
N ILE A 13 10.07 -22.69 10.22
CA ILE A 13 11.30 -21.89 10.08
C ILE A 13 11.08 -20.75 9.07
N ARG A 14 10.43 -21.05 7.95
CA ARG A 14 10.15 -20.08 6.89
C ARG A 14 9.15 -19.02 7.34
N GLU A 15 8.09 -19.40 8.04
CA GLU A 15 7.12 -18.47 8.65
C GLU A 15 7.81 -17.54 9.65
N ARG A 16 8.56 -18.10 10.63
CA ARG A 16 9.31 -17.29 11.60
C ARG A 16 10.33 -16.34 10.96
N SER A 17 10.97 -16.76 9.88
CA SER A 17 11.91 -15.90 9.14
C SER A 17 11.19 -14.76 8.38
N THR A 18 9.98 -15.03 7.89
CA THR A 18 9.15 -14.05 7.17
C THR A 18 8.61 -13.02 8.14
N ASP A 19 8.15 -13.44 9.32
CA ASP A 19 7.69 -12.54 10.39
C ASP A 19 8.79 -11.58 10.84
N LYS A 20 10.02 -12.08 11.07
CA LYS A 20 11.16 -11.22 11.46
C LYS A 20 11.54 -10.19 10.39
N LEU A 21 11.46 -10.58 9.11
CA LEU A 21 11.71 -9.65 8.02
C LEU A 21 10.66 -8.55 8.00
N VAL A 22 9.38 -8.90 8.03
CA VAL A 22 8.27 -7.95 8.04
C VAL A 22 8.35 -7.03 9.26
N GLU A 23 8.65 -7.55 10.45
CA GLU A 23 8.90 -6.73 11.64
C GLU A 23 10.03 -5.73 11.41
N SER A 24 11.17 -6.16 10.85
CA SER A 24 12.30 -5.28 10.58
C SER A 24 11.98 -4.17 9.55
N LEU A 25 11.20 -4.47 8.52
CA LEU A 25 10.78 -3.49 7.49
C LEU A 25 9.85 -2.40 8.06
N ASN A 26 9.19 -2.68 9.19
CA ASN A 26 8.17 -1.81 9.77
C ASN A 26 8.59 -1.21 11.13
N ALA A 27 9.72 -1.61 11.71
CA ALA A 27 10.11 -1.28 13.08
C ALA A 27 10.42 0.22 13.28
N GLU A 28 11.11 0.84 12.32
CA GLU A 28 11.63 2.21 12.47
C GLU A 28 10.71 3.29 11.87
N MET A 29 9.59 2.90 11.25
CA MET A 29 8.70 3.82 10.55
C MET A 29 7.77 4.56 11.53
N GLU A 30 7.72 5.90 11.49
CA GLU A 30 6.88 6.72 12.39
C GLU A 30 5.41 6.30 12.31
N TYR A 31 4.89 6.20 11.09
CA TYR A 31 3.49 5.83 10.78
C TYR A 31 3.33 4.36 10.40
N SER A 32 4.14 3.48 10.98
CA SER A 32 4.02 2.02 10.81
C SER A 32 2.64 1.51 11.25
N LEU A 33 1.99 0.70 10.42
CA LEU A 33 0.71 0.06 10.75
C LEU A 33 0.81 -0.81 12.02
N LEU A 34 1.98 -1.35 12.34
CA LEU A 34 2.20 -2.10 13.58
C LEU A 34 1.96 -1.26 14.85
N LYS A 35 2.06 0.07 14.74
CA LYS A 35 1.79 1.03 15.83
C LYS A 35 0.30 1.39 15.93
N ASN A 36 -0.52 1.05 14.93
CA ASN A 36 -1.96 1.27 14.94
C ASN A 36 -2.60 0.49 16.10
N LYS A 37 -3.48 1.16 16.87
CA LYS A 37 -4.15 0.59 18.05
C LYS A 37 -5.43 -0.19 17.70
N GLY A 38 -6.01 0.07 16.53
CA GLY A 38 -7.17 -0.64 16.01
C GLY A 38 -6.84 -2.08 15.62
N LYS A 39 -7.87 -2.90 15.53
CA LYS A 39 -7.80 -4.27 14.99
C LYS A 39 -7.85 -4.29 13.46
N TYR A 40 -8.43 -3.25 12.86
CA TYR A 40 -8.59 -3.12 11.42
C TYR A 40 -8.19 -1.72 10.94
N SER A 41 -7.77 -1.65 9.68
CA SER A 41 -7.51 -0.40 8.96
C SER A 41 -7.89 -0.58 7.50
N LEU A 42 -8.31 0.49 6.82
CA LEU A 42 -8.76 0.42 5.43
C LEU A 42 -7.59 0.65 4.48
N VAL A 43 -7.24 -0.31 3.65
CA VAL A 43 -6.23 -0.17 2.59
C VAL A 43 -6.77 0.75 1.51
N VAL A 44 -6.03 1.80 1.17
CA VAL A 44 -6.42 2.81 0.16
C VAL A 44 -5.44 2.91 -1.00
N ALA A 45 -4.22 2.40 -0.85
CA ALA A 45 -3.27 2.34 -1.95
C ALA A 45 -2.32 1.15 -1.77
N THR A 46 -2.04 0.46 -2.87
CA THR A 46 -1.10 -0.66 -2.91
C THR A 46 0.02 -0.37 -3.91
N PHE A 47 1.26 -0.42 -3.44
CA PHE A 47 2.48 -0.24 -4.23
C PHE A 47 3.21 -1.59 -4.32
N THR A 48 3.30 -2.13 -5.53
CA THR A 48 4.03 -3.38 -5.81
C THR A 48 5.26 -3.08 -6.65
N GLY A 49 6.36 -3.79 -6.41
CA GLY A 49 7.51 -3.77 -7.32
C GLY A 49 7.09 -4.18 -8.75
N LYS A 50 7.84 -3.75 -9.77
CA LYS A 50 7.49 -3.83 -11.20
C LYS A 50 7.34 -5.26 -11.77
N SER A 51 7.34 -6.31 -10.95
CA SER A 51 7.55 -7.70 -11.38
C SER A 51 6.42 -8.69 -11.03
N LEU A 52 5.16 -8.29 -11.21
CA LEU A 52 4.03 -9.23 -11.18
C LEU A 52 3.16 -9.22 -12.45
N PHE A 53 3.68 -8.69 -13.56
CA PHE A 53 3.09 -8.90 -14.88
C PHE A 53 4.04 -9.69 -15.77
N GLN A 54 4.14 -11.00 -15.54
CA GLN A 54 4.52 -11.95 -16.58
C GLN A 54 3.34 -12.88 -16.86
N VAL A 55 2.34 -12.37 -17.57
CA VAL A 55 1.38 -13.21 -18.29
C VAL A 55 2.01 -13.51 -19.65
N GLY A 56 2.41 -14.76 -19.87
CA GLY A 56 2.71 -15.29 -21.20
C GLY A 56 4.08 -15.93 -21.35
N ASN A 57 4.11 -17.26 -21.23
CA ASN A 57 5.07 -18.23 -21.80
C ASN A 57 6.40 -17.69 -22.35
N ARG A 58 7.48 -17.94 -21.62
CA ARG A 58 8.71 -18.56 -22.15
C ARG A 58 9.63 -18.98 -20.99
N GLN A 59 9.90 -20.28 -20.93
CA GLN A 59 11.02 -20.84 -20.16
C GLN A 59 12.31 -20.32 -20.80
N ASP A 60 13.09 -19.53 -20.08
CA ASP A 60 14.50 -19.27 -20.39
C ASP A 60 15.24 -19.02 -19.06
N ASP A 61 16.09 -19.98 -18.67
CA ASP A 61 16.84 -20.01 -17.40
C ASP A 61 17.89 -18.86 -17.26
N ALA A 62 18.04 -18.00 -18.26
CA ALA A 62 18.89 -16.82 -18.23
C ALA A 62 18.20 -15.55 -17.67
N ALA A 63 16.88 -15.58 -17.44
CA ALA A 63 16.12 -14.42 -16.96
C ALA A 63 16.19 -14.20 -15.44
N VAL A 64 16.65 -15.20 -14.67
CA VAL A 64 16.61 -15.18 -13.21
C VAL A 64 17.63 -14.19 -12.60
N SER A 65 18.77 -13.96 -13.24
CA SER A 65 19.82 -13.07 -12.68
C SER A 65 19.56 -11.57 -12.90
N LYS A 66 18.79 -11.19 -13.93
CA LYS A 66 18.36 -9.80 -14.16
C LYS A 66 17.07 -9.44 -13.41
N PHE A 67 16.30 -10.44 -13.00
CA PHE A 67 15.11 -10.28 -12.16
C PHE A 67 15.47 -9.82 -10.75
N ASP A 68 16.56 -10.34 -10.18
CA ASP A 68 16.98 -10.06 -8.80
C ASP A 68 17.48 -8.61 -8.59
N THR A 69 18.16 -8.04 -9.60
CA THR A 69 18.72 -6.69 -9.54
C THR A 69 17.68 -5.58 -9.75
N GLY A 70 16.69 -5.78 -10.64
CA GLY A 70 15.64 -4.79 -10.86
C GLY A 70 14.48 -4.85 -9.85
N LEU A 71 14.33 -5.98 -9.15
CA LEU A 71 13.30 -6.15 -8.13
C LEU A 71 13.55 -5.32 -6.88
N GLY A 72 14.78 -5.33 -6.36
CA GLY A 72 15.18 -4.56 -5.17
C GLY A 72 14.89 -3.08 -5.35
N ASP A 73 15.39 -2.49 -6.45
CA ASP A 73 15.17 -1.07 -6.77
C ASP A 73 13.68 -0.71 -6.88
N SER A 74 12.87 -1.60 -7.46
CA SER A 74 11.42 -1.35 -7.61
C SER A 74 10.64 -1.49 -6.30
N LEU A 75 11.09 -2.35 -5.37
CA LEU A 75 10.49 -2.54 -4.06
C LEU A 75 10.87 -1.39 -3.12
N ASP A 76 12.11 -0.91 -3.18
CA ASP A 76 12.56 0.27 -2.46
C ASP A 76 11.81 1.53 -2.94
N GLU A 77 11.64 1.69 -4.25
CA GLU A 77 10.81 2.77 -4.83
C GLU A 77 9.36 2.66 -4.32
N SER A 78 8.77 1.46 -4.32
CA SER A 78 7.42 1.23 -3.82
C SER A 78 7.28 1.56 -2.33
N ALA A 79 8.28 1.20 -1.53
CA ALA A 79 8.31 1.51 -0.10
C ALA A 79 8.39 3.02 0.14
N MET A 80 9.26 3.72 -0.61
CA MET A 80 9.36 5.17 -0.57
C MET A 80 8.06 5.87 -0.98
N GLN A 81 7.41 5.42 -2.05
CA GLN A 81 6.14 6.02 -2.50
C GLN A 81 5.03 5.82 -1.46
N ALA A 82 4.92 4.62 -0.89
CA ALA A 82 3.97 4.34 0.18
C ALA A 82 4.22 5.21 1.41
N TRP A 83 5.49 5.39 1.79
CA TRP A 83 5.88 6.30 2.87
C TRP A 83 5.48 7.74 2.59
N TYR A 84 5.83 8.28 1.42
CA TYR A 84 5.52 9.65 1.06
C TYR A 84 4.02 9.92 0.98
N LEU A 85 3.23 8.98 0.45
CA LEU A 85 1.77 9.10 0.47
C LEU A 85 1.25 9.11 1.90
N THR A 86 1.78 8.26 2.78
CA THR A 86 1.37 8.20 4.20
C THR A 86 1.65 9.52 4.91
N GLU A 87 2.86 10.06 4.76
CA GLU A 87 3.25 11.36 5.32
C GLU A 87 2.38 12.49 4.74
N ALA A 88 2.11 12.44 3.44
CA ALA A 88 1.28 13.42 2.76
C ALA A 88 -0.16 13.42 3.28
N LEU A 89 -0.75 12.24 3.48
CA LEU A 89 -2.09 12.07 4.04
C LEU A 89 -2.16 12.54 5.50
N ARG A 90 -1.11 12.26 6.30
CA ARG A 90 -0.97 12.76 7.68
C ARG A 90 -0.89 14.30 7.75
N ASN A 91 -0.40 14.93 6.69
CA ASN A 91 -0.23 16.37 6.58
C ASN A 91 -1.17 17.04 5.56
N ALA A 92 -2.24 16.36 5.15
CA ALA A 92 -3.06 16.77 4.02
C ALA A 92 -3.64 18.20 4.14
N LYS A 93 -3.93 18.70 5.34
CA LYS A 93 -4.34 20.11 5.54
C LYS A 93 -3.32 21.11 4.99
N LYS A 94 -2.03 20.82 5.12
CA LYS A 94 -0.94 21.68 4.61
C LYS A 94 -0.95 21.79 3.07
N PHE A 95 -1.52 20.80 2.39
CA PHE A 95 -1.61 20.76 0.93
C PHE A 95 -2.98 21.22 0.38
N GLY A 96 -3.85 21.75 1.25
CA GLY A 96 -5.16 22.29 0.87
C GLY A 96 -6.33 21.32 1.00
N TYR A 97 -6.16 20.19 1.69
CA TYR A 97 -7.27 19.30 2.04
C TYR A 97 -8.01 19.75 3.29
N ASP A 98 -9.26 19.32 3.45
CA ASP A 98 -10.13 19.73 4.56
C ASP A 98 -9.66 19.16 5.91
N GLN A 99 -8.99 18.00 5.87
CA GLN A 99 -8.50 17.31 7.06
C GLN A 99 -7.19 16.54 6.83
N ASN A 100 -6.50 16.24 7.93
CA ASN A 100 -5.43 15.26 7.96
C ASN A 100 -6.06 13.88 8.17
N TYR A 101 -5.45 12.84 7.61
CA TYR A 101 -5.94 11.47 7.74
C TYR A 101 -5.10 10.67 8.71
N ASP A 102 -5.73 9.74 9.42
CA ASP A 102 -5.04 8.76 10.27
C ASP A 102 -4.43 7.65 9.39
N ALA A 103 -3.43 8.02 8.59
CA ALA A 103 -2.81 7.14 7.60
C ALA A 103 -1.64 6.32 8.17
N TRP A 104 -1.52 5.08 7.72
CA TRP A 104 -0.48 4.15 8.17
C TRP A 104 0.16 3.47 6.96
N VAL A 105 1.43 3.12 7.07
CA VAL A 105 2.15 2.33 6.06
C VAL A 105 2.45 0.95 6.59
N PHE A 106 2.33 -0.06 5.74
CA PHE A 106 2.78 -1.41 6.05
C PHE A 106 3.59 -1.95 4.88
N HIS A 107 4.81 -2.39 5.18
CA HIS A 107 5.69 -3.03 4.23
C HIS A 107 5.64 -4.55 4.42
N ASP A 108 5.32 -5.26 3.35
CA ASP A 108 5.45 -6.70 3.26
C ASP A 108 6.59 -7.04 2.28
N ARG A 109 6.96 -8.31 2.18
CA ARG A 109 8.02 -8.80 1.30
C ARG A 109 7.84 -8.45 -0.17
N TYR A 110 6.59 -8.30 -0.62
CA TYR A 110 6.26 -8.13 -2.05
C TYR A 110 5.59 -6.81 -2.39
N LYS A 111 5.12 -6.07 -1.37
CA LYS A 111 4.32 -4.86 -1.57
C LYS A 111 4.37 -3.95 -0.35
N SER A 112 4.10 -2.69 -0.59
CA SER A 112 3.87 -1.68 0.44
C SER A 112 2.44 -1.20 0.32
N VAL A 113 1.70 -1.16 1.42
CA VAL A 113 0.32 -0.69 1.44
C VAL A 113 0.19 0.54 2.32
N VAL A 114 -0.69 1.45 1.91
CA VAL A 114 -1.10 2.60 2.69
C VAL A 114 -2.53 2.38 3.15
N THR A 115 -2.76 2.52 4.44
CA THR A 115 -4.07 2.32 5.05
C THR A 115 -4.53 3.58 5.78
N ILE A 116 -5.83 3.72 6.02
CA ILE A 116 -6.44 4.83 6.75
C ILE A 116 -7.33 4.30 7.86
N GLY A 117 -7.20 4.93 9.03
CA GLY A 117 -8.04 4.72 10.18
C GLY A 117 -7.58 3.59 11.10
N SER A 118 -8.22 3.53 12.25
CA SER A 118 -7.93 2.62 13.35
C SER A 118 -9.27 2.13 13.91
N PHE A 119 -9.73 0.97 13.45
CA PHE A 119 -11.06 0.45 13.78
C PHE A 119 -10.97 -0.78 14.67
N ASN A 120 -11.89 -0.92 15.63
CA ASN A 120 -11.97 -2.11 16.49
C ASN A 120 -12.93 -3.18 15.96
N SER A 121 -13.82 -2.80 15.03
CA SER A 121 -14.84 -3.67 14.45
C SER A 121 -14.82 -3.54 12.93
N PRO A 122 -15.00 -4.65 12.17
CA PRO A 122 -15.09 -4.59 10.71
C PRO A 122 -16.41 -3.96 10.22
N GLY A 123 -17.41 -3.82 11.09
CA GLY A 123 -18.70 -3.20 10.79
C GLY A 123 -18.78 -1.71 11.13
N ASP A 124 -17.65 -1.05 11.43
CA ASP A 124 -17.64 0.37 11.76
C ASP A 124 -18.18 1.21 10.57
N PRO A 125 -19.20 2.06 10.77
CA PRO A 125 -19.80 2.83 9.68
C PRO A 125 -18.80 3.77 9.00
N GLN A 126 -17.76 4.24 9.69
CA GLN A 126 -16.74 5.10 9.10
C GLN A 126 -15.96 4.41 7.98
N ILE A 127 -15.83 3.09 8.02
CA ILE A 127 -15.15 2.30 6.99
C ILE A 127 -15.83 2.52 5.63
N ARG A 128 -17.16 2.52 5.59
CA ARG A 128 -17.91 2.70 4.34
C ARG A 128 -17.75 4.11 3.77
N THR A 129 -17.77 5.11 4.64
CA THR A 129 -17.54 6.51 4.25
C THR A 129 -16.16 6.69 3.64
N LEU A 130 -15.12 6.15 4.29
CA LEU A 130 -13.74 6.21 3.80
C LEU A 130 -13.56 5.39 2.53
N ALA A 131 -14.14 4.20 2.43
CA ALA A 131 -14.08 3.39 1.22
C ALA A 131 -14.71 4.10 0.01
N THR A 132 -15.79 4.85 0.24
CA THR A 132 -16.43 5.65 -0.82
C THR A 132 -15.60 6.88 -1.17
N GLN A 133 -14.93 7.48 -0.17
CA GLN A 133 -14.10 8.66 -0.36
C GLN A 133 -12.83 8.36 -1.16
N PHE A 134 -12.16 7.25 -0.86
CA PHE A 134 -10.87 6.87 -1.45
C PHE A 134 -10.99 5.90 -2.63
N GLY A 135 -12.14 5.24 -2.79
CA GLY A 135 -12.38 4.31 -3.89
C GLY A 135 -12.70 4.98 -5.22
N ALA A 136 -12.84 4.16 -6.25
CA ALA A 136 -13.18 4.64 -7.58
C ALA A 136 -14.59 5.22 -7.61
N LYS A 137 -14.75 6.31 -8.37
CA LYS A 137 -16.01 7.01 -8.52
C LYS A 137 -16.67 6.64 -9.85
N PRO A 138 -17.99 6.43 -9.86
CA PRO A 138 -18.71 6.23 -11.11
C PRO A 138 -18.67 7.51 -11.93
N ALA A 139 -18.27 7.38 -13.19
CA ALA A 139 -18.28 8.43 -14.19
C ALA A 139 -18.85 7.89 -15.49
N ARG A 140 -19.00 8.75 -16.50
CA ARG A 140 -19.39 8.35 -17.84
C ARG A 140 -18.28 8.68 -18.81
N HIS A 141 -17.99 7.75 -19.71
CA HIS A 141 -17.04 7.99 -20.78
C HIS A 141 -17.54 9.14 -21.66
N ALA A 142 -16.70 10.14 -21.92
CA ALA A 142 -17.11 11.39 -22.55
C ALA A 142 -17.66 11.21 -23.98
N GLU A 143 -17.16 10.20 -24.71
CA GLU A 143 -17.55 9.95 -26.11
C GLU A 143 -18.67 8.91 -26.26
N THR A 144 -18.71 7.90 -25.38
CA THR A 144 -19.60 6.74 -25.55
C THR A 144 -20.77 6.73 -24.56
N GLY A 145 -20.70 7.52 -23.48
CA GLY A 145 -21.74 7.57 -22.45
C GLY A 145 -21.80 6.36 -21.51
N GLU A 146 -20.96 5.34 -21.75
CA GLU A 146 -20.84 4.12 -20.96
C GLU A 146 -20.37 4.43 -19.53
N PRO A 147 -20.87 3.71 -18.51
CA PRO A 147 -20.42 3.87 -17.13
C PRO A 147 -18.99 3.35 -17.00
N ILE A 148 -18.12 4.18 -16.43
CA ILE A 148 -16.72 3.85 -16.13
C ILE A 148 -16.44 4.16 -14.66
N GLU A 149 -15.46 3.46 -14.07
CA GLU A 149 -14.96 3.76 -12.73
C GLU A 149 -13.65 4.53 -12.87
N ILE A 150 -13.60 5.76 -12.37
CA ILE A 150 -12.39 6.59 -12.36
C ILE A 150 -11.77 6.49 -10.96
N GLY A 151 -10.52 6.05 -10.89
CA GLY A 151 -9.78 6.00 -9.63
C GLY A 151 -9.56 7.40 -9.05
N GLU A 152 -9.62 7.49 -7.72
CA GLU A 152 -9.35 8.74 -7.01
C GLU A 152 -7.85 8.97 -6.86
N TYR A 153 -7.42 10.23 -6.89
CA TYR A 153 -6.00 10.59 -6.74
C TYR A 153 -5.78 11.49 -5.53
N PHE A 154 -4.61 11.37 -4.91
CA PHE A 154 -4.07 12.37 -4.02
C PHE A 154 -3.02 13.20 -4.75
N THR A 155 -3.18 14.52 -4.78
CA THR A 155 -2.24 15.46 -5.40
C THR A 155 -1.67 16.44 -4.37
N ILE A 156 -0.43 16.87 -4.62
CA ILE A 156 0.22 17.98 -3.91
C ILE A 156 0.63 19.03 -4.94
N PRO A 157 0.17 20.29 -4.80
CA PRO A 157 -0.94 20.73 -3.95
C PRO A 157 -2.29 20.11 -4.40
N ARG A 158 -3.32 20.13 -3.54
CA ARG A 158 -4.65 19.58 -3.86
C ARG A 158 -5.21 20.14 -5.17
N GLN A 159 -5.05 21.44 -5.37
CA GLN A 159 -5.44 22.14 -6.60
C GLN A 159 -4.20 22.84 -7.17
N PRO A 160 -3.55 22.24 -8.17
CA PRO A 160 -2.50 22.90 -8.93
C PRO A 160 -3.01 24.18 -9.58
N ARG A 161 -2.12 25.13 -9.84
CA ARG A 161 -2.46 26.34 -10.60
C ARG A 161 -2.84 25.96 -12.04
N PRO A 162 -3.74 26.72 -12.70
CA PRO A 162 -4.09 26.48 -14.09
C PRO A 162 -2.83 26.37 -14.97
N GLY A 163 -2.72 25.29 -15.73
CA GLY A 163 -1.57 25.01 -16.61
C GLY A 163 -0.34 24.40 -15.92
N GLN A 164 -0.39 24.13 -14.61
CA GLN A 164 0.69 23.47 -13.87
C GLN A 164 0.29 22.04 -13.51
N LEU A 165 1.22 21.08 -13.69
CA LEU A 165 1.05 19.72 -13.16
C LEU A 165 1.24 19.72 -11.63
N PRO A 166 0.59 18.81 -10.89
CA PRO A 166 0.88 18.63 -9.48
C PRO A 166 2.33 18.19 -9.28
N ASP A 167 2.96 18.66 -8.20
CA ASP A 167 4.34 18.30 -7.87
C ASP A 167 4.45 16.80 -7.56
N ARG A 168 3.41 16.24 -6.94
CA ARG A 168 3.26 14.80 -6.70
C ARG A 168 1.81 14.38 -6.87
N SER A 169 1.61 13.16 -7.38
CA SER A 169 0.31 12.52 -7.45
C SER A 169 0.41 11.03 -7.18
N TRP A 170 -0.54 10.50 -6.42
CA TRP A 170 -0.71 9.07 -6.19
C TRP A 170 -2.12 8.65 -6.54
N LEU A 171 -2.27 7.49 -7.17
CA LEU A 171 -3.54 6.87 -7.45
C LEU A 171 -3.94 5.97 -6.26
N PHE A 172 -5.19 6.06 -5.84
CA PHE A 172 -5.77 5.15 -4.85
C PHE A 172 -6.28 3.86 -5.50
N ASP A 173 -6.33 2.81 -4.69
CA ASP A 173 -6.93 1.54 -5.08
C ASP A 173 -8.42 1.75 -5.36
N GLY A 174 -8.90 1.34 -6.54
CA GLY A 174 -10.29 1.57 -6.94
C GLY A 174 -11.31 0.90 -6.01
N ARG A 175 -10.89 -0.12 -5.26
CA ARG A 175 -11.69 -0.81 -4.24
C ARG A 175 -10.89 -0.88 -2.94
N PRO A 176 -11.07 0.07 -2.03
CA PRO A 176 -10.44 0.02 -0.72
C PRO A 176 -10.87 -1.22 0.06
N GLU A 177 -9.91 -1.97 0.59
CA GLU A 177 -10.16 -3.23 1.29
C GLU A 177 -9.85 -3.11 2.78
N LEU A 178 -10.67 -3.75 3.62
CA LEU A 178 -10.41 -3.78 5.04
C LEU A 178 -9.34 -4.81 5.38
N MET A 179 -8.26 -4.37 6.02
CA MET A 179 -7.15 -5.22 6.47
C MET A 179 -7.15 -5.35 7.99
N ARG A 180 -6.79 -6.53 8.50
CA ARG A 180 -6.46 -6.71 9.92
C ARG A 180 -5.07 -6.16 10.21
N VAL A 181 -4.94 -5.39 11.29
CA VAL A 181 -3.63 -4.92 11.74
C VAL A 181 -2.81 -6.12 12.23
N PRO A 182 -1.63 -6.39 11.64
CA PRO A 182 -0.79 -7.51 12.06
C PRO A 182 -0.44 -7.45 13.54
N GLY A 183 -0.44 -8.60 14.22
CA GLY A 183 -0.13 -8.70 15.65
C GLY A 183 -1.24 -8.23 16.61
N ARG A 184 -2.40 -7.77 16.11
CA ARG A 184 -3.56 -7.40 16.94
C ARG A 184 -4.56 -8.56 17.04
N LYS A 185 -5.02 -8.87 18.26
CA LYS A 185 -6.06 -9.88 18.57
C LYS A 185 -7.37 -9.20 18.93
#